data_AF-E6UBV1-F1
#
_entry.id   AF-E6UBV1-F1
#
_cell.length_a   1.000
_cell.length_b   1.000
_cell.length_c   1.000
_cell.angle_alpha   90.00
_cell.angle_beta   90.00
_cell.angle_gamma   90.00
#
_symmetry.space_group_name_H-M   'P 1'
#
loop_
_entity.id
_entity.type
_entity.pdbx_description
1 polymer ?
#
loop_
_entity_poly.entity_id
_entity_poly.type
_entity_poly.pdbx_seq_one_letter_code
_entity_poly.pdbx_strand_id
1 'polypeptide(L)'
;MENFSLHDCRATSLTFGDSTLTFGFEEGFWYIKGTAMLSCDTGKSEIEFHTVYPDMHRNIHVDIFEWRDEGDDSICLRRDLPFEEFVKLMNSGMKIEFLKEYKGYQSYLYECDLFGCGKYGDIEATITISADNITYRWNDKE
;
A
#
# COMPACT_ATOMS: atom_id res chain seq x y z
N MET A 1 4.88 1.98 23.30
CA MET A 1 4.23 2.49 22.08
C MET A 1 4.87 1.74 20.95
N GLU A 2 4.07 0.99 20.20
CA GLU A 2 4.55 0.25 19.04
C GLU A 2 4.53 1.20 17.86
N ASN A 3 5.69 1.33 17.21
CA ASN A 3 5.80 2.08 15.97
C ASN A 3 5.92 1.06 14.84
N PHE A 4 4.91 1.02 13.98
CA PHE A 4 4.88 0.20 12.78
C PHE A 4 5.46 0.98 11.60
N SER A 5 6.16 0.28 10.72
CA SER A 5 6.66 0.82 9.46
C SER A 5 6.34 -0.15 8.34
N LEU A 6 5.84 0.39 7.23
CA LEU A 6 5.63 -0.35 5.98
C LEU A 6 6.78 -0.18 5.00
N HIS A 7 7.79 0.62 5.35
CA HIS A 7 8.96 0.80 4.51
C HIS A 7 9.57 -0.55 4.14
N ASP A 8 9.73 -0.79 2.84
CA ASP A 8 10.24 -2.01 2.22
C ASP A 8 9.38 -3.26 2.48
N CYS A 9 8.12 -3.09 2.89
CA CYS A 9 7.16 -4.19 3.06
C CYS A 9 6.31 -4.34 1.80
N ARG A 10 5.99 -5.59 1.44
CA ARG A 10 5.24 -5.92 0.22
C ARG A 10 3.85 -6.48 0.53
N ALA A 11 2.81 -5.73 0.20
CA ALA A 11 1.46 -6.28 0.19
C ALA A 11 1.27 -7.17 -1.04
N THR A 12 0.66 -8.32 -0.84
CA THR A 12 0.39 -9.34 -1.86
C THR A 12 -1.10 -9.59 -2.07
N SER A 13 -1.95 -9.05 -1.20
CA SER A 13 -3.40 -9.12 -1.35
C SER A 13 -4.07 -7.82 -0.91
N LEU A 14 -5.26 -7.60 -1.47
CA LEU A 14 -6.13 -6.47 -1.14
C LEU A 14 -7.57 -6.96 -1.10
N THR A 15 -8.29 -6.64 -0.04
CA THR A 15 -9.73 -6.86 0.06
C THR A 15 -10.44 -5.60 0.52
N PHE A 16 -11.71 -5.47 0.13
CA PHE A 16 -12.60 -4.45 0.67
C PHE A 16 -13.93 -5.08 1.05
N GLY A 17 -14.34 -4.84 2.29
CA GLY A 17 -15.62 -5.29 2.82
C GLY A 17 -15.94 -4.57 4.12
N ASP A 18 -17.22 -4.39 4.44
CA ASP A 18 -17.68 -3.81 5.70
C ASP A 18 -16.97 -2.49 6.07
N SER A 19 -16.80 -1.60 5.07
CA SER A 19 -16.09 -0.31 5.21
C SER A 19 -14.63 -0.44 5.67
N THR A 20 -14.00 -1.58 5.40
CA THR A 20 -12.60 -1.85 5.75
C THR A 20 -11.82 -2.25 4.51
N LEU A 21 -10.74 -1.52 4.22
CA LEU A 21 -9.76 -1.87 3.20
C LEU A 21 -8.60 -2.60 3.86
N THR A 22 -8.36 -3.85 3.47
CA THR A 22 -7.34 -4.70 4.09
C THR A 22 -6.24 -5.04 3.11
N PHE A 23 -5.00 -4.70 3.45
CA PHE A 23 -3.79 -5.16 2.77
C PHE A 23 -3.21 -6.36 3.51
N GLY A 24 -2.94 -7.45 2.80
CA GLY A 24 -2.26 -8.62 3.34
C GLY A 24 -0.79 -8.67 2.93
N PHE A 25 0.07 -9.03 3.89
CA PHE A 25 1.52 -9.13 3.72
C PHE A 25 1.94 -10.55 4.06
N GLU A 26 2.39 -11.32 3.07
CA GLU A 26 2.88 -12.70 3.29
C GLU A 26 4.17 -12.73 4.13
N GLU A 27 5.06 -11.76 3.91
CA GLU A 27 6.35 -11.66 4.60
C GLU A 27 6.27 -10.82 5.89
N GLY A 28 5.18 -10.08 6.09
CA GLY A 28 5.01 -9.25 7.27
C GLY A 28 5.34 -7.77 7.08
N PHE A 29 5.37 -7.07 8.20
CA PHE A 29 5.88 -5.71 8.32
C PHE A 29 6.81 -5.57 9.54
N TRP A 30 7.50 -4.44 9.61
CA TRP A 30 8.43 -4.15 10.70
C TRP A 30 7.76 -3.36 11.81
N TYR A 31 8.04 -3.73 13.07
CA TYR A 31 7.63 -2.94 14.23
C TYR A 31 8.74 -2.80 15.26
N ILE A 32 8.67 -1.71 16.03
CA ILE A 32 9.58 -1.45 17.16
C ILE A 32 8.89 -1.85 18.46
N LYS A 33 9.44 -2.84 19.16
CA LYS A 33 8.96 -3.30 20.47
C LYS A 33 9.68 -2.56 21.61
N GLY A 34 8.98 -1.63 22.28
CA GLY A 34 9.49 -0.93 23.47
C GLY A 34 10.52 0.16 23.14
N THR A 35 11.54 0.34 23.98
CA THR A 35 12.62 1.34 23.80
C THR A 35 13.84 0.79 23.06
N ALA A 36 13.84 -0.48 22.69
CA ALA A 36 14.93 -1.10 21.94
C ALA A 36 14.71 -0.88 20.44
N MET A 37 15.74 -0.45 19.71
CA MET A 37 15.77 -0.37 18.23
C MET A 37 15.80 -1.75 17.56
N LEU A 38 15.14 -2.77 18.14
CA LEU A 38 15.04 -4.08 17.53
C LEU A 38 13.82 -4.06 16.61
N SER A 39 14.07 -4.04 15.30
CA SER A 39 13.06 -4.30 14.28
C SER A 39 12.61 -5.75 14.40
N CYS A 40 11.37 -5.98 14.82
CA CYS A 40 10.78 -7.30 14.86
C CYS A 40 9.97 -7.54 13.58
N ASP A 41 10.18 -8.72 12.99
CA ASP A 41 9.39 -9.25 11.88
C ASP A 41 8.09 -9.84 12.44
N THR A 42 6.96 -9.51 11.83
CA THR A 42 5.64 -9.97 12.28
C THR A 42 5.23 -11.34 11.74
N GLY A 43 5.99 -11.90 10.79
CA GLY A 43 5.51 -12.91 9.86
C GLY A 43 4.26 -12.43 9.11
N LYS A 44 3.52 -13.37 8.49
CA LYS A 44 2.27 -13.07 7.79
C LYS A 44 1.37 -12.17 8.62
N SER A 45 0.97 -11.05 8.03
CA SER A 45 0.26 -9.97 8.72
C SER A 45 -0.70 -9.25 7.78
N GLU A 46 -1.55 -8.42 8.37
CA GLU A 46 -2.59 -7.66 7.70
C GLU A 46 -2.69 -6.26 8.27
N ILE A 47 -3.10 -5.31 7.43
CA ILE A 47 -3.36 -3.93 7.82
C ILE A 47 -4.74 -3.55 7.34
N GLU A 48 -5.54 -3.05 8.26
CA GLU A 48 -6.92 -2.65 8.02
C GLU A 48 -7.04 -1.14 8.13
N PHE A 49 -7.50 -0.51 7.05
CA PHE A 49 -7.90 0.88 7.01
C PHE A 49 -9.42 0.95 7.16
N HIS A 50 -9.87 1.56 8.25
CA HIS A 50 -11.29 1.74 8.55
C HIS A 50 -11.76 2.99 7.82
N THR A 51 -12.41 2.78 6.68
CA THR A 51 -12.67 3.82 5.67
C THR A 51 -13.72 4.84 6.12
N VAL A 52 -13.60 6.09 5.66
CA VAL A 52 -14.48 7.20 6.06
C VAL A 52 -15.85 7.11 5.40
N TYR A 53 -15.89 6.68 4.13
CA TYR A 53 -17.11 6.62 3.34
C TYR A 53 -17.54 5.17 3.08
N PRO A 54 -18.85 4.89 2.90
CA PRO A 54 -19.30 3.57 2.47
C PRO A 54 -18.83 3.19 1.06
N ASP A 55 -18.59 4.19 0.22
CA ASP A 55 -18.18 4.04 -1.17
C ASP A 55 -16.65 4.01 -1.30
N MET A 56 -16.10 2.88 -1.76
CA MET A 56 -14.66 2.69 -1.94
C MET A 56 -14.01 3.73 -2.85
N HIS A 57 -14.69 4.17 -3.91
CA HIS A 57 -14.12 5.14 -4.86
C HIS A 57 -13.81 6.50 -4.24
N ARG A 58 -14.36 6.76 -3.04
CA ARG A 58 -14.08 7.96 -2.25
C ARG A 58 -12.99 7.76 -1.20
N ASN A 59 -12.59 6.51 -0.96
CA ASN A 59 -11.63 6.16 0.07
C ASN A 59 -10.28 5.73 -0.47
N ILE A 60 -10.17 5.30 -1.73
CA ILE A 60 -8.88 4.96 -2.33
C ILE A 60 -8.71 5.62 -3.68
N HIS A 61 -7.51 6.15 -3.92
CA HIS A 61 -7.08 6.66 -5.21
C HIS A 61 -5.66 6.17 -5.47
N VAL A 62 -5.41 5.68 -6.68
CA VAL A 62 -4.10 5.14 -7.08
C VAL A 62 -3.67 5.88 -8.32
N ASP A 63 -2.52 6.55 -8.24
CA ASP A 63 -1.87 7.14 -9.39
C ASP A 63 -0.64 6.32 -9.74
N ILE A 64 -0.42 6.07 -11.02
CA ILE A 64 0.81 5.47 -11.56
C ILE A 64 1.58 6.49 -12.39
N PHE A 65 2.90 6.37 -12.39
CA PHE A 65 3.81 7.26 -13.08
C PHE A 65 4.52 6.51 -14.22
N GLU A 66 4.18 6.87 -15.46
CA GLU A 66 4.81 6.32 -16.66
C GLU A 66 5.83 7.31 -17.22
N TRP A 67 7.09 6.92 -17.23
CA TRP A 67 8.16 7.71 -17.86
C TRP A 67 8.24 7.39 -19.36
N ARG A 68 8.37 8.44 -20.18
CA ARG A 68 8.58 8.32 -21.63
C ARG A 68 9.68 9.26 -22.09
N ASP A 69 10.54 8.76 -22.94
CA ASP A 69 11.56 9.57 -23.59
C ASP A 69 10.96 10.25 -24.83
N GLU A 70 11.04 11.57 -24.88
CA GLU A 70 10.63 12.39 -26.02
C GLU A 70 11.85 13.16 -26.54
N GLY A 71 12.64 12.51 -27.41
CA GLY A 71 13.90 13.07 -27.90
C GLY A 71 14.98 13.04 -26.82
N ASP A 72 15.50 14.20 -26.45
CA ASP A 72 16.50 14.36 -25.38
C ASP A 72 15.86 14.63 -24.00
N ASP A 73 14.52 14.80 -23.95
CA ASP A 73 13.77 15.05 -22.72
C ASP A 73 13.09 13.77 -22.23
N SER A 74 12.87 13.69 -20.91
CA SER A 74 12.05 12.65 -20.29
C SER A 74 10.81 13.27 -19.65
N ILE A 75 9.64 12.76 -20.01
CA ILE A 75 8.35 13.20 -19.46
C ILE A 75 7.81 12.13 -18.50
N CYS A 76 7.28 12.57 -17.37
CA CYS A 76 6.55 11.72 -16.44
C CYS A 76 5.05 11.95 -16.61
N LEU A 77 4.34 10.91 -17.05
CA LEU A 77 2.89 10.92 -17.21
C LEU A 77 2.25 10.30 -15.97
N ARG A 78 1.55 11.12 -15.19
CA ARG A 78 0.68 10.64 -14.10
C ARG A 78 -0.65 10.16 -14.66
N ARG A 79 -1.08 8.97 -14.27
CA ARG A 79 -2.37 8.39 -14.67
C ARG A 79 -3.10 7.80 -13.47
N ASP A 80 -4.41 8.03 -13.42
CA ASP A 80 -5.29 7.32 -12.49
C ASP A 80 -5.35 5.84 -12.88
N LEU A 81 -5.17 4.96 -11.90
CA LEU A 81 -5.40 3.53 -11.99
C LEU A 81 -6.71 3.22 -11.27
N PRO A 82 -7.81 2.96 -12.01
CA PRO A 82 -9.10 2.70 -11.40
C PRO A 82 -9.06 1.54 -10.40
N PHE A 83 -9.81 1.65 -9.31
CA PHE A 83 -9.78 0.68 -8.22
C PHE A 83 -10.05 -0.76 -8.69
N GLU A 84 -10.98 -0.98 -9.62
CA GLU A 84 -11.27 -2.30 -10.17
C GLU A 84 -10.10 -2.90 -10.94
N GLU A 85 -9.35 -2.05 -11.66
CA GLU A 85 -8.15 -2.48 -12.37
C GLU A 85 -7.03 -2.79 -11.38
N PHE A 86 -6.86 -1.94 -10.37
CA PHE A 86 -5.92 -2.15 -9.29
C PHE A 86 -6.16 -3.48 -8.55
N VAL A 87 -7.41 -3.78 -8.18
CA VAL A 87 -7.79 -5.06 -7.56
C VAL A 87 -7.54 -6.25 -8.49
N LYS A 88 -7.85 -6.13 -9.79
CA LYS A 88 -7.57 -7.18 -10.78
C LYS A 88 -6.08 -7.47 -10.90
N LEU A 89 -5.24 -6.44 -10.87
CA LEU A 89 -3.78 -6.58 -10.92
C LEU A 89 -3.26 -7.29 -9.66
N MET A 90 -3.70 -6.87 -8.47
CA MET A 90 -3.38 -7.55 -7.21
C MET A 90 -3.77 -9.03 -7.26
N ASN A 91 -4.98 -9.35 -7.72
CA ASN A 91 -5.46 -10.72 -7.87
C ASN A 91 -4.69 -11.53 -8.94
N SER A 92 -3.98 -10.86 -9.85
CA SER A 92 -3.15 -11.47 -10.88
C SER A 92 -1.70 -11.68 -10.43
N GLY A 93 -1.38 -11.36 -9.17
CA GLY A 93 -0.05 -11.54 -8.58
C GLY A 93 0.81 -10.28 -8.53
N MET A 94 0.25 -9.10 -8.83
CA MET A 94 0.92 -7.83 -8.56
C MET A 94 1.18 -7.69 -7.05
N LYS A 95 2.32 -7.10 -6.71
CA LYS A 95 2.69 -6.75 -5.33
C LYS A 95 2.88 -5.25 -5.21
N ILE A 96 2.66 -4.71 -4.02
CA ILE A 96 2.87 -3.29 -3.72
C ILE A 96 3.96 -3.21 -2.67
N GLU A 97 5.11 -2.64 -3.01
CA GLU A 97 6.14 -2.28 -2.05
C GLU A 97 5.90 -0.86 -1.55
N PHE A 98 5.80 -0.67 -0.24
CA PHE A 98 5.60 0.65 0.35
C PHE A 98 6.95 1.29 0.64
N LEU A 99 7.17 2.49 0.10
CA LEU A 99 8.46 3.20 0.21
C LEU A 99 8.39 4.32 1.24
N LYS A 100 7.35 5.14 1.20
CA LYS A 100 7.17 6.25 2.16
C LYS A 100 5.71 6.39 2.56
N GLU A 101 5.51 6.92 3.75
CA GLU A 101 4.19 7.17 4.32
C GLU A 101 4.07 8.63 4.77
N TYR A 102 2.97 9.27 4.40
CA TYR A 102 2.59 10.61 4.80
C TYR A 102 1.19 10.57 5.41
N LYS A 103 1.06 11.02 6.66
CA LYS A 103 -0.20 11.02 7.42
C LYS A 103 -0.76 12.43 7.54
N GLY A 104 -2.01 12.60 7.14
CA GLY A 104 -2.82 13.78 7.36
C GLY A 104 -4.06 13.45 8.21
N TYR A 105 -4.94 14.43 8.38
CA TYR A 105 -6.24 14.20 9.01
C TYR A 105 -7.08 13.27 8.13
N GLN A 106 -7.39 12.07 8.66
CA GLN A 106 -8.15 11.02 7.97
C GLN A 106 -7.62 10.63 6.58
N SER A 107 -6.33 10.85 6.32
CA SER A 107 -5.72 10.64 5.01
C SER A 107 -4.33 10.04 5.18
N TYR A 108 -4.06 8.98 4.42
CA TYR A 108 -2.80 8.26 4.36
C TYR A 108 -2.34 8.26 2.91
N LEU A 109 -1.18 8.82 2.63
CA LEU A 109 -0.56 8.78 1.32
C LEU A 109 0.70 7.92 1.39
N TYR A 110 0.79 6.95 0.48
CA TYR A 110 1.94 6.10 0.32
C TYR A 110 2.59 6.36 -1.04
N GLU A 111 3.91 6.51 -1.04
CA GLU A 111 4.72 6.30 -2.25
C GLU A 111 5.06 4.82 -2.31
N CYS A 112 4.85 4.19 -3.46
CA CYS A 112 4.97 2.75 -3.64
C CYS A 112 5.60 2.38 -4.99
N ASP A 113 6.13 1.17 -5.06
CA ASP A 113 6.45 0.49 -6.32
C ASP A 113 5.49 -0.69 -6.52
N LEU A 114 4.90 -0.78 -7.72
CA LEU A 114 4.04 -1.88 -8.13
C LEU A 114 4.86 -2.91 -8.91
N PHE A 115 5.02 -4.11 -8.36
CA PHE A 115 5.79 -5.20 -8.94
C PHE A 115 4.89 -6.21 -9.65
N GLY A 116 5.40 -6.81 -10.72
CA GLY A 116 4.70 -7.91 -11.39
C GLY A 116 3.49 -7.46 -12.22
N CYS A 117 3.46 -6.20 -12.67
CA CYS A 117 2.40 -5.62 -13.52
C CYS A 117 2.41 -6.15 -14.98
N GLY A 118 2.94 -7.35 -15.22
CA GLY A 118 3.04 -7.96 -16.54
C GLY A 118 3.89 -7.14 -17.51
N LYS A 119 3.27 -6.65 -18.59
CA LYS A 119 3.96 -5.96 -19.70
C LYS A 119 4.56 -4.59 -19.35
N TYR A 120 4.18 -4.03 -18.21
CA TYR A 120 4.55 -2.67 -17.82
C TYR A 120 5.82 -2.60 -16.96
N GLY A 121 6.40 -3.75 -16.57
CA GLY A 121 7.53 -3.78 -15.64
C GLY A 121 7.11 -3.35 -14.23
N ASP A 122 8.09 -2.93 -13.42
CA ASP A 122 7.83 -2.32 -12.13
C ASP A 122 7.45 -0.84 -12.33
N ILE A 123 6.41 -0.37 -11.65
CA ILE A 123 5.80 0.94 -11.87
C ILE A 123 5.77 1.75 -10.57
N GLU A 124 6.32 2.95 -10.59
CA GLU A 124 6.18 3.91 -9.50
C GLU A 124 4.71 4.34 -9.36
N ALA A 125 4.22 4.40 -8.13
CA ALA A 125 2.83 4.75 -7.83
C ALA A 125 2.69 5.55 -6.53
N THR A 126 1.55 6.25 -6.41
CA THR A 126 1.08 6.77 -5.13
C THR A 126 -0.30 6.21 -4.82
N ILE A 127 -0.50 5.78 -3.58
CA ILE A 127 -1.79 5.30 -3.07
C ILE A 127 -2.25 6.27 -1.99
N THR A 128 -3.41 6.90 -2.21
CA THR A 128 -4.08 7.72 -1.20
C THR A 128 -5.25 6.95 -0.61
N ILE A 129 -5.31 6.84 0.71
CA ILE A 129 -6.38 6.18 1.45
C ILE A 129 -7.02 7.18 2.43
N SER A 130 -8.35 7.31 2.39
CA SER A 130 -9.13 8.04 3.38
C SER A 130 -9.67 7.08 4.43
N ALA A 131 -9.21 7.21 5.67
CA ALA A 131 -9.58 6.32 6.77
C ALA A 131 -9.57 7.04 8.12
N ASP A 132 -10.47 6.64 9.01
CA ASP A 132 -10.57 7.17 10.38
C ASP A 132 -9.52 6.57 11.31
N ASN A 133 -9.18 5.30 11.08
CA ASN A 133 -8.18 4.60 11.86
C ASN A 133 -7.47 3.53 11.02
N ILE A 134 -6.34 3.07 11.54
CA ILE A 134 -5.56 1.96 11.02
C ILE A 134 -5.39 0.91 12.12
N THR A 135 -5.63 -0.35 11.79
CA THR A 135 -5.39 -1.49 12.68
C THR A 135 -4.33 -2.40 12.05
N TYR A 136 -3.27 -2.68 12.80
CA TYR A 136 -2.24 -3.64 12.42
C TYR A 136 -2.55 -4.98 13.08
N ARG A 137 -2.55 -6.06 12.29
CA ARG A 137 -2.79 -7.44 12.77
C ARG A 137 -1.66 -8.33 12.34
N TRP A 138 -1.10 -9.09 13.25
CA TRP A 138 -0.12 -10.13 12.93
C TRP A 138 -0.35 -11.35 13.80
N ASN A 139 0.19 -12.48 13.37
CA ASN A 139 0.23 -13.65 14.24
C ASN A 139 1.26 -13.39 15.34
N ASP A 140 0.81 -13.24 16.58
CA ASP A 140 1.67 -13.42 17.74
C ASP A 140 2.15 -14.88 17.73
N LYS A 141 3.31 -15.12 17.13
CA LYS A 141 4.09 -16.31 17.48
C LYS A 141 4.61 -16.07 18.90
N GLU A 142 3.81 -16.45 19.89
CA GLU A 142 4.34 -16.88 21.19
C GLU A 142 5.28 -18.08 21.02
#